data_AF-A0A7X9KPG5-F1
#
_entry.id   AF-A0A7X9KPG5-F1
#
_cell.length_a   1.000
_cell.length_b   1.000
_cell.length_c   1.000
_cell.angle_alpha   90.00
_cell.angle_beta   90.00
_cell.angle_gamma   90.00
#
_symmetry.space_group_name_H-M   'P 1'
#
loop_
_entity.id
_entity.type
_entity.pdbx_description
1 polymer ?
#
loop_
_entity_poly.entity_id
_entity_poly.type
_entity_poly.pdbx_seq_one_letter_code
_entity_poly.pdbx_strand_id
1 'polypeptide(L)'
;MENLYQKQTYDSVIDRLNKLTPSSQRLWGKMEVAQMLAHCKEAFKVPLSKKSMKRSPMFYLFGWMVKSKLYNDEQWKQGLPTAPNFIIKDQCNFEEE
;
A
#
# COMPACT_ATOMS: atom_id res chain seq x y z
N MET A 1 7.30 6.26 14.14
CA MET A 1 6.96 5.99 12.72
C MET A 1 8.04 6.54 11.82
N GLU A 2 8.64 5.69 10.99
CA GLU A 2 9.53 6.15 9.91
C GLU A 2 8.72 6.94 8.88
N ASN A 3 9.34 7.91 8.20
CA ASN A 3 8.68 8.66 7.14
C ASN A 3 9.59 8.87 5.94
N LEU A 4 9.00 9.03 4.75
CA LEU A 4 9.71 9.16 3.47
C LEU A 4 10.46 10.49 3.29
N TYR A 5 10.29 11.46 4.19
CA TYR A 5 11.06 12.71 4.17
C TYR A 5 12.45 12.56 4.79
N GLN A 6 12.70 11.46 5.50
CA GLN A 6 14.01 11.12 6.04
C GLN A 6 14.82 10.39 4.96
N LYS A 7 16.01 10.91 4.64
CA LYS A 7 16.89 10.35 3.61
C LYS A 7 17.15 8.85 3.80
N GLN A 8 17.43 8.42 5.03
CA GLN A 8 17.67 7.01 5.34
C GLN A 8 16.47 6.11 5.00
N THR A 9 15.26 6.53 5.38
CA THR A 9 14.02 5.80 5.09
C THR A 9 13.75 5.76 3.58
N TYR A 10 13.94 6.90 2.90
CA TYR A 10 13.80 6.99 1.46
C TYR A 10 14.74 6.02 0.74
N ASP A 11 16.05 6.09 1.04
CA ASP A 11 17.06 5.23 0.42
C ASP A 11 16.75 3.74 0.65
N SER A 12 16.35 3.37 1.87
CA SER A 12 15.96 1.99 2.21
C SER A 12 14.76 1.50 1.39
N VAL A 13 13.75 2.36 1.15
CA VAL A 13 12.59 2.02 0.32
C VAL A 13 13.00 1.88 -1.15
N ILE A 14 13.83 2.79 -1.67
CA ILE A 14 14.34 2.71 -3.05
C ILE A 14 15.17 1.43 -3.25
N ASP A 15 16.07 1.09 -2.33
CA ASP A 15 16.86 -0.14 -2.38
C ASP A 15 16.01 -1.40 -2.38
N ARG A 16 14.87 -1.39 -1.67
CA ARG A 16 13.91 -2.50 -1.69
C ARG A 16 13.18 -2.60 -3.03
N LEU A 17 12.78 -1.48 -3.61
CA LEU A 17 12.13 -1.45 -4.92
C LEU A 17 13.07 -1.96 -6.02
N ASN A 18 14.34 -1.54 -6.00
CA ASN A 18 15.35 -1.95 -6.97
C ASN A 18 15.70 -3.45 -6.92
N LYS A 19 15.33 -4.16 -5.85
CA LYS A 19 15.52 -5.62 -5.72
C LYS A 19 14.35 -6.42 -6.28
N LEU A 20 13.24 -5.77 -6.60
CA LEU A 20 12.10 -6.43 -7.21
C LEU A 20 12.40 -6.79 -8.66
N THR A 21 11.86 -7.92 -9.08
CA THR A 21 11.94 -8.45 -10.44
C THR A 21 10.56 -8.98 -10.83
N PRO A 22 10.29 -9.20 -12.13
CA PRO A 22 9.03 -9.80 -12.58
C PRO A 22 8.73 -11.18 -11.94
N SER A 23 9.77 -11.91 -11.51
CA SER A 23 9.64 -13.22 -10.87
C SER A 23 9.59 -13.18 -9.34
N SER A 24 9.64 -11.98 -8.74
CA SER A 24 9.63 -11.82 -7.29
C SER A 24 8.35 -12.38 -6.68
N GLN A 25 8.53 -13.29 -5.73
CA GLN A 25 7.40 -13.94 -5.07
C GLN A 25 6.72 -12.97 -4.10
N ARG A 26 5.38 -12.96 -4.14
CA ARG A 26 4.57 -12.21 -3.19
C ARG A 26 4.84 -12.70 -1.76
N LEU A 27 5.23 -11.77 -0.88
CA LEU A 27 5.44 -12.07 0.55
C LEU A 27 4.17 -11.84 1.37
N TRP A 28 3.28 -10.98 0.88
CA TRP A 28 2.04 -10.62 1.56
C TRP A 28 0.89 -10.59 0.56
N GLY A 29 -0.22 -11.23 0.91
CA GLY A 29 -1.47 -11.11 0.17
C GLY A 29 -1.48 -11.97 -1.08
N LYS A 30 -2.22 -11.53 -2.09
CA LYS A 30 -2.52 -12.33 -3.29
C LYS A 30 -2.13 -11.65 -4.61
N MET A 31 -1.73 -10.39 -4.57
CA MET A 31 -1.32 -9.63 -5.76
C MET A 31 0.10 -10.05 -6.16
N GLU A 32 0.31 -10.28 -7.46
CA GLU A 32 1.65 -10.47 -8.02
C GLU A 32 2.48 -9.19 -7.90
N VAL A 33 3.80 -9.29 -8.06
CA VAL A 33 4.72 -8.15 -7.85
C VAL A 33 4.33 -6.91 -8.65
N ALA A 34 3.95 -7.05 -9.94
CA ALA A 34 3.50 -5.93 -10.76
C ALA A 34 2.19 -5.32 -10.25
N GLN A 35 1.22 -6.16 -9.86
CA GLN A 35 -0.03 -5.69 -9.26
C GLN A 35 0.19 -5.00 -7.91
N MET A 36 1.20 -5.43 -7.13
CA MET A 36 1.59 -4.79 -5.88
C MET A 36 2.19 -3.39 -6.12
N LEU A 37 3.00 -3.22 -7.18
CA LEU A 37 3.51 -1.91 -7.58
C LEU A 37 2.37 -0.97 -8.00
N ALA A 38 1.47 -1.45 -8.87
CA ALA A 38 0.26 -0.72 -9.27
C ALA A 38 -0.61 -0.35 -8.05
N HIS A 39 -0.81 -1.29 -7.12
CA HIS A 39 -1.53 -1.06 -5.86
C HIS A 39 -0.92 0.09 -5.06
N CYS A 40 0.41 0.08 -4.89
CA CYS A 40 1.11 1.15 -4.18
C CYS A 40 0.91 2.49 -4.89
N LYS A 41 1.06 2.54 -6.23
CA LYS A 41 0.82 3.76 -7.03
C LYS A 41 -0.59 4.30 -6.83
N GLU A 42 -1.62 3.46 -6.91
CA GLU A 42 -3.00 3.88 -6.67
C GLU A 42 -3.22 4.41 -5.25
N ALA A 43 -2.62 3.79 -4.23
CA ALA A 43 -2.68 4.28 -2.86
C ALA A 43 -2.02 5.67 -2.72
N PHE A 44 -0.89 5.92 -3.39
CA PHE A 44 -0.20 7.20 -3.39
C PHE A 44 -0.96 8.32 -4.11
N LYS A 45 -1.83 8.01 -5.07
CA LYS A 45 -2.69 9.03 -5.71
C LYS A 45 -3.61 9.72 -4.70
N VAL A 46 -3.95 9.08 -3.57
CA VAL A 46 -4.86 9.65 -2.57
C VAL A 46 -4.25 10.87 -1.89
N PRO A 47 -3.09 10.79 -1.21
CA PRO A 47 -2.47 11.96 -0.60
C PRO A 47 -1.94 12.98 -1.63
N LEU A 48 -1.63 12.55 -2.86
CA LEU A 48 -1.11 13.43 -3.91
C LEU A 48 -2.22 14.16 -4.71
N SER A 49 -3.47 13.71 -4.59
CA SER A 49 -4.62 14.31 -5.27
C SER A 49 -5.30 15.35 -4.39
N LYS A 50 -5.84 16.40 -5.02
CA LYS A 50 -6.74 17.37 -4.36
C LYS A 50 -8.14 16.81 -4.11
N LYS A 51 -8.48 15.64 -4.66
CA LYS A 51 -9.79 15.00 -4.51
C LYS A 51 -9.83 14.14 -3.26
N SER A 52 -10.83 14.37 -2.41
CA SER A 52 -11.05 13.53 -1.23
C SER A 52 -11.62 12.16 -1.62
N MET A 53 -11.18 11.13 -0.90
CA MET A 53 -11.76 9.79 -1.02
C MET A 53 -13.01 9.67 -0.17
N LYS A 54 -14.08 9.08 -0.71
CA LYS A 54 -15.28 8.76 0.07
C LYS A 54 -14.95 7.73 1.15
N ARG A 55 -15.32 8.03 2.38
CA ARG A 55 -15.18 7.14 3.53
C ARG A 55 -16.12 5.94 3.37
N SER A 56 -15.59 4.73 3.56
CA SER A 56 -16.41 3.50 3.54
C SER A 56 -17.45 3.51 4.68
N PRO A 57 -18.70 3.07 4.45
CA PRO A 57 -19.72 2.87 5.50
C PRO A 57 -19.18 2.06 6.70
N MET A 58 -18.35 1.05 6.42
CA MET A 58 -17.70 0.22 7.44
C MET A 58 -16.87 1.04 8.43
N PHE A 59 -16.21 2.08 7.94
CA PHE A 59 -15.36 2.94 8.75
C PHE A 59 -16.18 3.91 9.63
N TYR A 60 -17.48 4.07 9.38
CA TYR A 60 -18.36 4.76 10.34
C TYR A 60 -18.73 3.87 11.52
N LEU A 61 -18.96 2.57 11.29
CA LEU A 61 -19.29 1.63 12.38
C LEU A 61 -18.05 1.24 13.20
N PHE A 62 -16.94 0.91 12.54
CA PHE A 62 -15.76 0.29 13.18
C PHE A 62 -14.54 1.21 13.24
N GLY A 63 -14.63 2.43 12.70
CA GLY A 63 -13.49 3.34 12.57
C GLY A 63 -12.84 3.69 13.90
N TRP A 64 -13.60 3.77 14.99
CA TRP A 64 -13.09 4.10 16.32
C TRP A 64 -12.17 3.01 16.88
N MET A 65 -12.47 1.73 16.63
CA MET A 65 -11.65 0.59 17.10
C MET A 65 -10.30 0.51 16.38
N VAL A 66 -10.27 0.88 15.10
CA VAL A 66 -9.05 0.81 14.29
C VAL A 66 -8.25 2.10 14.31
N LYS A 67 -8.81 3.22 14.82
CA LYS A 67 -8.18 4.54 14.81
C LYS A 67 -6.81 4.55 15.48
N SER A 68 -6.67 3.96 16.66
CA SER A 68 -5.39 3.92 17.38
C SER A 68 -4.30 3.16 16.61
N LYS A 69 -4.69 2.10 15.89
CA LYS A 69 -3.80 1.27 15.08
C LYS A 69 -3.33 1.96 13.79
N LEU A 70 -4.03 3.01 13.33
CA LEU A 70 -3.60 3.78 12.15
C LEU A 70 -2.43 4.71 12.44
N TYR A 71 -2.18 5.05 13.71
CA TYR A 71 -1.23 6.09 14.11
C TYR A 71 -0.18 5.60 15.11
N ASN A 72 0.01 4.28 15.23
CA ASN A 72 1.06 3.69 16.07
C ASN A 72 2.13 3.01 15.20
N ASP A 73 3.21 2.57 15.85
CA ASP A 73 4.34 1.90 15.19
C ASP A 73 4.18 0.37 15.14
N GLU A 74 2.99 -0.15 15.46
CA GLU A 74 2.72 -1.58 15.39
C GLU A 74 2.58 -2.03 13.93
N GLN A 75 3.31 -3.08 13.58
CA GLN A 75 3.18 -3.68 12.25
C GLN A 75 1.79 -4.30 12.06
N TRP A 76 1.20 -4.05 10.90
CA TRP A 76 -0.06 -4.66 10.52
C TRP A 76 0.07 -6.18 10.42
N LYS A 77 -0.97 -6.91 10.83
CA LYS A 77 -1.00 -8.37 10.71
C LYS A 77 -1.02 -8.78 9.22
N GLN A 78 -0.27 -9.82 8.89
CA GLN A 78 -0.30 -10.41 7.55
C GLN A 78 -1.71 -10.89 7.19
N GLY A 79 -2.09 -10.74 5.92
CA GLY A 79 -3.37 -11.23 5.38
C GLY A 79 -4.59 -10.34 5.64
N LEU A 80 -4.42 -9.11 6.16
CA LEU A 80 -5.53 -8.16 6.27
C LEU A 80 -6.13 -7.80 4.90
N PRO A 81 -7.44 -7.52 4.84
CA PRO A 81 -8.12 -7.22 3.58
C PRO A 81 -7.69 -5.87 3.01
N THR A 82 -7.39 -5.85 1.71
CA THR A 82 -7.19 -4.61 0.94
C THR A 82 -8.54 -3.93 0.69
N ALA A 83 -8.60 -2.61 0.81
CA ALA A 83 -9.84 -1.90 0.48
C ALA A 83 -10.17 -2.07 -1.02
N PRO A 84 -11.44 -2.27 -1.40
CA PRO A 84 -11.81 -2.64 -2.77
C PRO A 84 -11.26 -1.72 -3.86
N ASN A 85 -11.16 -0.42 -3.56
CA ASN A 85 -10.69 0.61 -4.48
C ASN A 85 -9.21 0.49 -4.86
N PHE A 86 -8.43 -0.30 -4.11
CA PHE A 86 -7.00 -0.51 -4.34
C PHE A 86 -6.66 -1.95 -4.74
N ILE A 87 -7.66 -2.81 -4.95
CA ILE A 87 -7.40 -4.18 -5.44
C ILE A 87 -7.17 -4.11 -6.94
N ILE A 88 -5.96 -4.45 -7.37
CA ILE A 88 -5.61 -4.58 -8.78
C ILE A 88 -5.97 -6.00 -9.23
N LYS A 89 -6.94 -6.11 -10.14
CA LYS A 89 -7.44 -7.40 -10.64
C LYS A 89 -6.85 -7.76 -11.99
N ASP A 90 -6.59 -6.74 -12.81
CA ASP A 90 -6.04 -6.93 -14.14
C ASP A 90 -4.56 -7.33 -14.07
N GLN A 91 -4.06 -7.93 -15.15
CA GLN A 91 -2.64 -8.18 -15.30
C GLN A 91 -1.90 -6.86 -15.52
N CYS A 92 -0.76 -6.70 -14.85
CA CYS A 92 0.12 -5.53 -14.97
C CYS A 92 1.43 -5.95 -15.62
N ASN A 93 2.00 -5.08 -16.46
CA ASN A 93 3.36 -5.24 -16.97
C ASN A 93 4.34 -4.65 -15.95
N PHE A 94 5.22 -5.47 -15.36
CA PHE A 94 6.17 -5.04 -14.33
C PHE A 94 7.04 -3.85 -14.78
N GLU A 95 7.47 -3.82 -16.04
CA GLU A 95 8.36 -2.77 -16.55
C GLU A 95 7.65 -1.42 -16.79
N GLU A 96 6.31 -1.41 -16.76
CA GLU A 96 5.48 -0.20 -16.93
C GLU A 96 4.93 0.34 -15.61
N GLU A 97 5.13 -0.38 -14.51
CA GLU A 97 4.66 0.01 -13.18
C GLU A 97 5.65 0.90 -12.44
#